data_AF-A0A919MGJ7-F1
#
_entry.id   AF-A0A919MGJ7-F1
#
_cell.length_a   1.000
_cell.length_b   1.000
_cell.length_c   1.000
_cell.angle_alpha   90.00
_cell.angle_beta   90.00
_cell.angle_gamma   90.00
#
_symmetry.space_group_name_H-M   'P 1'
#
loop_
_entity.id
_entity.type
_entity.pdbx_description
1 polymer ?
#
loop_
_entity_poly.entity_id
_entity_poly.type
_entity_poly.pdbx_seq_one_letter_code
_entity_poly.pdbx_strand_id
1 'polypeptide(L)'
;MASTDSRAQATTRVLRQNADDLHKSGEVLHHSAEESPEQETTQRLHDLGDAVTTEANAIDERADRADRIHRSVTARSPRSASDGSSRAQ
;
A
#
# COMPACT_ATOMS: atom_id res chain seq x y z
N MET A 1 -12.23 -7.66 19.51
CA MET A 1 -11.38 -6.56 18.98
C MET A 1 -10.17 -7.04 18.15
N ALA A 2 -9.81 -8.32 18.13
CA ALA A 2 -8.71 -8.83 17.28
C ALA A 2 -9.01 -8.85 15.76
N SER A 3 -10.29 -8.92 15.37
CA SER A 3 -10.68 -9.06 13.95
C SER A 3 -10.46 -7.80 13.10
N THR A 4 -10.50 -6.60 13.68
CA THR A 4 -10.35 -5.34 12.93
C THR A 4 -8.88 -5.04 12.63
N ASP A 5 -7.99 -5.40 13.55
CA ASP A 5 -6.54 -5.25 13.40
C ASP A 5 -6.02 -6.17 12.28
N SER A 6 -6.41 -7.45 12.32
CA SER A 6 -6.10 -8.42 11.27
C SER A 6 -6.63 -8.01 9.88
N ARG A 7 -7.82 -7.39 9.81
CA ARG A 7 -8.39 -6.91 8.54
C ARG A 7 -7.64 -5.71 7.96
N ALA A 8 -7.20 -4.77 8.81
CA ALA A 8 -6.42 -3.62 8.39
C ALA A 8 -5.06 -4.07 7.83
N GLN A 9 -4.36 -4.96 8.54
CA GLN A 9 -3.09 -5.54 8.09
C GLN A 9 -3.24 -6.31 6.78
N ALA A 10 -4.31 -7.11 6.64
CA ALA A 10 -4.60 -7.83 5.39
C ALA A 10 -4.83 -6.87 4.22
N THR A 11 -5.51 -5.74 4.47
CA THR A 11 -5.79 -4.72 3.44
C THR A 11 -4.50 -4.04 2.99
N THR A 12 -3.66 -3.59 3.92
CA THR A 12 -2.35 -3.01 3.58
C THR A 12 -1.51 -4.01 2.79
N ARG A 13 -1.46 -5.28 3.21
CA ARG A 13 -0.70 -6.31 2.51
C ARG A 13 -1.15 -6.46 1.05
N VAL A 14 -2.45 -6.49 0.81
CA VAL A 14 -3.01 -6.56 -0.56
C VAL A 14 -2.65 -5.32 -1.37
N LEU A 15 -2.73 -4.12 -0.78
CA LEU A 15 -2.35 -2.89 -1.47
C LEU A 15 -0.88 -2.90 -1.86
N ARG A 16 0.02 -3.26 -0.94
CA ARG A 16 1.47 -3.34 -1.23
C ARG A 16 1.76 -4.37 -2.33
N GLN A 17 1.15 -5.56 -2.24
CA GLN A 17 1.30 -6.58 -3.28
C GLN A 17 0.84 -6.06 -4.66
N ASN A 18 -0.30 -5.38 -4.71
CA ASN A 18 -0.81 -4.82 -5.96
C ASN A 18 0.12 -3.71 -6.51
N ALA A 19 0.69 -2.88 -5.65
CA ALA A 19 1.68 -1.88 -6.06
C ALA A 19 2.93 -2.56 -6.65
N ASP A 20 3.46 -3.59 -5.99
CA ASP A 20 4.62 -4.35 -6.47
C ASP A 20 4.36 -5.01 -7.83
N ASP A 21 3.18 -5.59 -8.02
CA ASP A 21 2.83 -6.27 -9.27
C ASP A 21 2.58 -5.28 -10.42
N LEU A 22 2.05 -4.08 -10.13
CA LEU A 22 1.97 -3.00 -11.10
C LEU A 22 3.35 -2.43 -11.44
N HIS A 23 4.26 -2.25 -10.49
CA HIS A 23 5.64 -1.82 -10.78
C HIS A 23 6.33 -2.78 -11.76
N LYS A 24 6.27 -4.09 -11.49
CA LYS A 24 6.82 -5.10 -12.41
C LYS A 24 6.18 -5.02 -13.80
N SER A 25 4.87 -4.79 -13.85
CA SER A 25 4.15 -4.64 -15.13
C SER A 25 4.61 -3.38 -15.88
N GLY A 26 4.84 -2.27 -15.17
CA GLY A 26 5.41 -1.04 -15.73
C GLY A 26 6.81 -1.25 -16.31
N GLU A 27 7.68 -1.93 -15.57
CA GLU A 27 9.03 -2.29 -16.03
C GLU A 27 9.00 -3.16 -17.29
N VAL A 28 8.10 -4.16 -17.36
CA VAL A 28 7.93 -5.00 -18.55
C VAL A 28 7.47 -4.18 -19.75
N LEU A 29 6.58 -3.20 -19.56
CA LEU A 29 6.13 -2.31 -20.63
C LEU A 29 7.26 -1.43 -21.15
N HIS A 30 8.06 -0.85 -20.25
CA HIS A 30 9.24 -0.07 -20.64
C HIS A 30 10.25 -0.92 -21.39
N HIS A 31 10.55 -2.12 -20.91
CA HIS A 31 11.45 -3.03 -21.62
C HIS A 31 10.91 -3.42 -23.00
N SER A 32 9.61 -3.70 -23.10
CA SER A 32 8.96 -3.97 -24.39
C SER A 32 9.01 -2.78 -25.35
N ALA A 33 9.00 -1.55 -24.82
CA ALA A 33 9.15 -0.33 -25.61
C ALA A 33 10.53 -0.23 -26.27
N GLU A 34 11.58 -0.63 -25.54
CA GLU A 34 12.97 -0.68 -26.01
C GLU A 34 13.20 -1.72 -27.11
N GLU A 35 12.45 -2.82 -27.07
CA GLU A 35 12.51 -3.88 -28.09
C GLU A 35 11.65 -3.60 -29.33
N SER A 36 10.77 -2.59 -29.26
CA SER A 36 9.86 -2.30 -30.36
C SER A 36 10.58 -1.60 -31.52
N PRO A 37 10.44 -2.09 -32.77
CA PRO A 37 11.02 -1.43 -33.94
C PRO A 37 10.18 -0.22 -34.42
N GLU A 38 8.96 -0.06 -33.90
CA GLU A 38 8.02 0.98 -34.31
C GLU A 38 7.97 2.11 -33.28
N GLN A 39 8.38 3.32 -33.68
CA GLN A 39 8.44 4.48 -32.79
C GLN A 39 7.10 4.81 -32.12
N GLU A 40 5.98 4.65 -32.84
CA GLU A 40 4.65 4.85 -32.28
C GLU A 40 4.33 3.85 -31.17
N THR A 41 4.72 2.58 -31.37
CA THR A 41 4.53 1.52 -30.37
C THR A 41 5.45 1.73 -29.16
N THR A 42 6.71 2.11 -29.38
CA THR A 42 7.63 2.52 -28.31
C THR A 42 7.04 3.62 -27.44
N GLN A 43 6.53 4.71 -28.06
CA GLN A 43 5.94 5.82 -27.30
C GLN A 43 4.73 5.38 -26.49
N ARG A 44 3.82 4.61 -27.10
CA ARG A 44 2.62 4.10 -26.40
C ARG A 44 2.97 3.21 -25.22
N LEU A 45 3.98 2.36 -25.35
CA LEU A 45 4.43 1.48 -24.29
C LEU A 45 5.12 2.24 -23.15
N HIS A 46 5.92 3.28 -23.48
CA HIS A 46 6.47 4.18 -22.46
C HIS A 46 5.36 4.92 -21.70
N ASP A 47 4.43 5.55 -22.41
CA ASP A 47 3.33 6.30 -21.81
C ASP A 47 2.48 5.40 -20.89
N LEU A 48 2.22 4.16 -21.33
CA LEU A 48 1.49 3.19 -20.53
C LEU A 48 2.30 2.72 -19.31
N GLY A 49 3.59 2.45 -19.46
CA GLY A 49 4.48 2.07 -18.35
C GLY A 49 4.58 3.18 -17.29
N ASP A 50 4.64 4.44 -17.72
CA ASP A 50 4.66 5.60 -16.83
C ASP A 50 3.33 5.75 -16.06
N ALA A 51 2.20 5.56 -16.74
CA ALA A 51 0.88 5.59 -16.11
C ALA A 51 0.72 4.45 -15.09
N VAL A 52 1.16 3.23 -15.42
CA VAL A 52 1.13 2.07 -14.52
C VAL A 52 2.03 2.30 -13.30
N THR A 53 3.24 2.83 -13.49
CA THR A 53 4.16 3.16 -12.40
C THR A 53 3.62 4.25 -11.48
N THR A 54 2.95 5.26 -12.05
CA THR A 54 2.29 6.32 -11.29
C THR A 54 1.16 5.76 -10.43
N GLU A 55 0.33 4.86 -10.97
CA GLU A 55 -0.74 4.21 -10.21
C GLU A 55 -0.18 3.30 -9.11
N ALA A 56 0.89 2.54 -9.38
CA ALA A 56 1.57 1.72 -8.39
C ALA A 56 2.03 2.55 -7.18
N ASN A 57 2.69 3.69 -7.43
CA ASN A 57 3.11 4.62 -6.38
C ASN A 57 1.90 5.15 -5.58
N ALA A 58 0.81 5.50 -6.26
CA ALA A 58 -0.40 5.97 -5.60
C ALA A 58 -1.06 4.88 -4.72
N ILE A 59 -0.96 3.60 -5.09
CA ILE A 59 -1.43 2.47 -4.27
C ILE A 59 -0.53 2.27 -3.05
N ASP A 60 0.79 2.34 -3.22
CA ASP A 60 1.72 2.20 -2.09
C ASP A 60 1.52 3.33 -1.06
N GLU A 61 1.35 4.57 -1.52
CA GLU A 61 0.99 5.68 -0.63
C GLU A 61 -0.34 5.45 0.10
N ARG A 62 -1.32 4.83 -0.56
CA ARG A 62 -2.60 4.45 0.08
C ARG A 62 -2.37 3.40 1.16
N ALA A 63 -1.49 2.43 0.93
CA ALA A 63 -1.11 1.42 1.92
C ALA A 63 -0.44 2.07 3.14
N ASP A 64 0.50 2.99 2.92
CA ASP A 64 1.19 3.73 3.98
C ASP A 64 0.23 4.60 4.82
N ARG A 65 -0.74 5.25 4.16
CA ARG A 65 -1.80 6.00 4.86
C ARG A 65 -2.66 5.06 5.70
N ALA A 66 -3.05 3.90 5.17
CA ALA A 66 -3.83 2.91 5.92
C ALA A 66 -3.07 2.41 7.16
N ASP A 67 -1.78 2.09 7.01
CA ASP A 67 -0.92 1.67 8.12
C ASP A 67 -0.75 2.75 9.18
N ARG A 68 -0.59 4.01 8.76
CA ARG A 68 -0.46 5.15 9.69
C ARG A 68 -1.75 5.37 10.48
N ILE A 69 -2.90 5.33 9.81
CA ILE A 69 -4.21 5.43 10.47
C ILE A 69 -4.35 4.29 11.48
N HIS A 70 -4.08 3.06 11.07
CA HIS A 70 -4.20 1.90 11.93
C HIS A 70 -3.31 2.01 13.18
N ARG A 71 -2.03 2.36 13.03
CA ARG A 71 -1.11 2.62 14.16
C ARG A 71 -1.59 3.73 15.09
N SER A 72 -2.16 4.79 14.55
CA SER A 72 -2.69 5.90 15.37
C SER A 72 -3.91 5.48 16.20
N VAL A 73 -4.78 4.62 15.65
CA VAL A 73 -5.95 4.08 16.34
C VAL A 73 -5.54 3.10 17.44
N THR A 74 -4.56 2.23 17.18
CA THR A 74 -4.05 1.30 18.19
C THR A 74 -3.26 2.00 19.29
N ALA A 75 -2.45 3.02 18.97
CA ALA A 75 -1.71 3.81 19.94
C ALA A 75 -2.59 4.70 20.84
N ARG A 76 -3.73 5.21 20.32
CA ARG A 76 -4.71 6.00 21.12
C ARG A 76 -5.62 5.15 22.01
N SER A 77 -5.58 3.83 21.89
CA SER A 77 -6.14 2.91 22.88
C SER A 77 -5.03 2.29 23.73
N PRO A 78 -4.25 3.07 24.53
CA PRO A 78 -3.60 2.45 25.66
C PRO A 78 -4.76 2.03 26.57
N ARG A 79 -4.97 0.73 26.71
CA ARG A 79 -5.81 0.22 27.79
C ARG A 79 -5.44 0.98 29.07
N SER A 80 -6.44 1.52 29.76
CA SER A 80 -6.37 1.87 31.17
C SER A 80 -5.85 0.66 31.96
N ALA A 81 -4.54 0.48 31.98
CA ALA A 81 -3.83 -0.13 33.08
C ALA A 81 -3.59 1.01 34.06
N SER A 82 -3.99 0.81 35.32
CA SER A 82 -4.00 1.76 36.45
C SER A 82 -5.00 2.92 36.36
N ASP A 83 -6.21 2.72 36.88
CA ASP A 83 -6.54 3.30 38.19
C ASP A 83 -7.99 2.96 38.58
N GLY A 84 -8.13 2.22 39.68
CA GLY A 84 -9.41 1.69 40.13
C GLY A 84 -9.34 1.08 41.53
N SER A 85 -8.83 1.88 42.47
CA SER A 85 -9.14 1.81 43.91
C SER A 85 -8.59 0.63 44.73
N SER A 86 -7.53 0.95 45.47
CA SER A 86 -7.40 0.51 46.86
C SER A 86 -8.70 0.70 47.65
N ARG A 87 -8.88 -0.16 48.68
CA ARG A 87 -9.58 0.08 49.96
C ARG A 87 -11.01 -0.47 50.12
N ALA A 88 -11.10 -1.57 50.88
CA ALA A 88 -11.90 -1.73 52.11
C ALA A 88 -11.40 -3.06 52.76
N GLN A 89 -10.57 -2.98 53.80
CA GLN A 89 -10.94 -3.23 55.22
C GLN A 89 -11.72 -4.52 55.44
#